data_AF-A0A8T4ZTK3-F1
#
_entry.id   AF-A0A8T4ZTK3-F1
#
_cell.length_a   1.000
_cell.length_b   1.000
_cell.length_c   1.000
_cell.angle_alpha   90.00
_cell.angle_beta   90.00
_cell.angle_gamma   90.00
#
_symmetry.space_group_name_H-M   'P 1'
#
loop_
_entity.id
_entity.type
_entity.pdbx_description
1 polymer ?
#
loop_
_entity_poly.entity_id
_entity_poly.type
_entity_poly.pdbx_seq_one_letter_code
_entity_poly.pdbx_strand_id
1 'polypeptide(L)'
;MSSSRFLPRRLSLPKIFDILVAYLNVGADKEYVGVSEVASKSSVTLHNISRNNGFLKSWGFIEESEKEPGKYRLTKEAAEFAYAYRIDPEGNLTKQLLRNILSKDETMTKFIERINRERLDRDSAILEIPRVAGDLRADKVGLTAFLDLIAYAFQISWLPIGLKPKGKIAAPKEAKAVKPRSIAKVGRMIARVGTPTLGANIALNLTISPEITPEKLKEYIKAILKAYDEYAQSRSE
;
A
#
# COMPACT_ATOMS: atom_id res chain seq x y z
N MET A 1 -16.60 -20.93 -19.79
CA MET A 1 -15.92 -19.77 -20.40
C MET A 1 -15.11 -19.09 -19.31
N SER A 2 -13.79 -19.00 -19.43
CA SER A 2 -12.97 -18.32 -18.43
C SER A 2 -13.27 -16.82 -18.50
N SER A 3 -13.87 -16.27 -17.44
CA SER A 3 -13.96 -14.83 -17.26
C SER A 3 -12.56 -14.22 -17.36
N SER A 4 -12.40 -13.15 -18.12
CA SER A 4 -11.11 -12.47 -18.28
C SER A 4 -10.60 -12.00 -16.91
N ARG A 5 -9.41 -12.46 -16.50
CA ARG A 5 -8.74 -11.96 -15.30
C ARG A 5 -8.02 -10.68 -15.65
N PHE A 6 -8.27 -9.61 -14.91
CA PHE A 6 -7.52 -8.37 -15.04
C PHE A 6 -6.37 -8.37 -14.03
N LEU A 7 -5.27 -7.72 -14.34
CA LEU A 7 -4.17 -7.47 -13.41
C LEU A 7 -4.33 -6.09 -12.76
N PRO A 8 -3.70 -5.84 -11.60
CA PRO A 8 -3.70 -4.53 -10.97
C PRO A 8 -3.21 -3.43 -11.92
N ARG A 9 -3.63 -2.19 -11.68
CA ARG A 9 -3.29 -1.01 -12.49
C ARG A 9 -2.67 0.07 -11.62
N ARG A 10 -1.39 0.38 -11.88
CA ARG A 10 -0.62 1.47 -11.24
C ARG A 10 -0.71 1.50 -9.71
N LEU A 11 -0.85 0.33 -9.08
CA LEU A 11 -1.07 0.20 -7.65
C LEU A 11 -0.13 -0.86 -7.07
N SER A 12 0.49 -0.58 -5.94
CA SER A 12 1.36 -1.53 -5.23
C SER A 12 0.55 -2.48 -4.33
N LEU A 13 1.12 -3.62 -3.99
CA LEU A 13 0.46 -4.62 -3.14
C LEU A 13 -0.10 -4.05 -1.82
N PRO A 14 0.65 -3.24 -1.02
CA PRO A 14 0.10 -2.67 0.20
C PRO A 14 -1.14 -1.81 -0.02
N LYS A 15 -1.21 -1.12 -1.18
CA LYS A 15 -2.36 -0.31 -1.55
C LYS A 15 -3.55 -1.19 -1.98
N ILE A 16 -3.30 -2.37 -2.57
CA ILE A 16 -4.38 -3.33 -2.89
C ILE A 16 -5.01 -3.82 -1.59
N PHE A 17 -4.19 -4.21 -0.61
CA PHE A 17 -4.68 -4.65 0.69
C PHE A 17 -5.37 -3.52 1.47
N ASP A 18 -4.88 -2.28 1.38
CA ASP A 18 -5.55 -1.10 1.96
C ASP A 18 -6.97 -0.90 1.38
N ILE A 19 -7.17 -1.17 0.08
CA ILE A 19 -8.52 -1.12 -0.52
C ILE A 19 -9.43 -2.20 0.06
N LEU A 20 -8.96 -3.44 0.19
CA LEU A 20 -9.76 -4.54 0.75
C LEU A 20 -10.15 -4.27 2.20
N VAL A 21 -9.21 -3.77 3.01
CA VAL A 21 -9.48 -3.36 4.39
C VAL A 21 -10.43 -2.15 4.44
N ALA A 22 -10.33 -1.21 3.50
CA ALA A 22 -11.25 -0.08 3.43
C ALA A 22 -12.67 -0.51 3.08
N TYR A 23 -12.84 -1.45 2.13
CA TYR A 23 -14.14 -2.07 1.84
C TYR A 23 -14.73 -2.72 3.10
N LEU A 24 -13.93 -3.49 3.83
CA LEU A 24 -14.37 -4.09 5.09
C LEU A 24 -14.80 -3.04 6.11
N ASN A 25 -14.02 -1.96 6.26
CA ASN A 25 -14.29 -0.91 7.24
C ASN A 25 -15.55 -0.09 6.94
N VAL A 26 -16.07 -0.12 5.70
CA VAL A 26 -17.35 0.51 5.35
C VAL A 26 -18.53 -0.47 5.35
N GLY A 27 -18.33 -1.72 5.80
CA GLY A 27 -19.40 -2.71 5.93
C GLY A 27 -19.70 -3.48 4.64
N ALA A 28 -18.74 -3.53 3.70
CA ALA A 28 -18.90 -4.26 2.44
C ALA A 28 -18.99 -5.79 2.61
N ASP A 29 -18.79 -6.32 3.82
CA ASP A 29 -19.05 -7.71 4.17
C ASP A 29 -20.57 -8.03 4.29
N LYS A 30 -21.40 -7.00 4.43
CA LYS A 30 -22.86 -7.14 4.62
C LYS A 30 -23.66 -6.55 3.47
N GLU A 31 -23.23 -5.38 2.99
CA GLU A 31 -24.00 -4.59 2.03
C GLU A 31 -23.14 -4.16 0.84
N TYR A 32 -23.80 -3.73 -0.23
CA TYR A 32 -23.12 -3.13 -1.38
C TYR A 32 -22.82 -1.66 -1.11
N VAL A 33 -21.55 -1.28 -1.20
CA VAL A 33 -21.07 0.07 -0.87
C VAL A 33 -20.49 0.78 -2.10
N GLY A 34 -20.58 2.11 -2.12
CA GLY A 34 -20.03 2.92 -3.20
C GLY A 34 -18.50 3.10 -3.11
N VAL A 35 -17.85 3.25 -4.26
CA VAL A 35 -16.39 3.50 -4.33
C VAL A 35 -15.97 4.76 -3.55
N SER A 36 -16.82 5.78 -3.51
CA SER A 36 -16.58 7.02 -2.76
C SER A 36 -16.47 6.79 -1.25
N GLU A 37 -17.29 5.88 -0.71
CA GLU A 37 -17.27 5.54 0.71
C GLU A 37 -15.98 4.82 1.07
N VAL A 38 -15.58 3.86 0.23
CA VAL A 38 -14.31 3.13 0.37
C VAL A 38 -13.12 4.08 0.31
N ALA A 39 -13.12 5.02 -0.65
CA ALA A 39 -12.08 6.03 -0.79
C ALA A 39 -11.94 6.90 0.46
N SER A 40 -13.05 7.19 1.16
CA SER A 40 -13.02 7.96 2.41
C SER A 40 -12.32 7.25 3.58
N LYS A 41 -12.17 5.92 3.50
CA LYS A 41 -11.51 5.07 4.51
C LYS A 41 -10.17 4.49 4.05
N SER A 42 -9.71 4.86 2.85
CA SER A 42 -8.47 4.35 2.26
C SER A 42 -7.45 5.47 2.07
N SER A 43 -6.18 5.09 1.98
CA SER A 43 -5.11 5.97 1.51
C SER A 43 -4.97 5.99 -0.02
N VAL A 44 -5.93 5.38 -0.74
CA VAL A 44 -6.02 5.32 -2.21
C VAL A 44 -7.14 6.24 -2.69
N THR A 45 -6.88 6.95 -3.80
CA THR A 45 -7.87 7.84 -4.42
C THR A 45 -9.02 7.05 -5.07
N LEU A 46 -10.22 7.62 -5.09
CA LEU A 46 -11.41 7.04 -5.73
C LEU A 46 -11.11 6.53 -7.15
N HIS A 47 -10.42 7.34 -7.95
CA HIS A 47 -10.03 7.00 -9.32
C HIS A 47 -9.20 5.71 -9.41
N ASN A 48 -8.24 5.54 -8.50
CA ASN A 48 -7.40 4.35 -8.48
C ASN A 48 -8.15 3.12 -7.94
N ILE A 49 -9.07 3.30 -7.00
CA ILE A 49 -9.96 2.22 -6.53
C ILE A 49 -10.84 1.75 -7.69
N SER A 50 -11.57 2.67 -8.33
CA SER A 50 -12.44 2.37 -9.48
C SER A 50 -11.70 1.62 -10.59
N ARG A 51 -10.49 2.06 -10.95
CA ARG A 51 -9.64 1.37 -11.94
C ARG A 51 -9.23 -0.06 -11.54
N ASN A 52 -9.09 -0.34 -10.25
CA ASN A 52 -8.64 -1.64 -9.75
C ASN A 52 -9.81 -2.55 -9.34
N ASN A 53 -11.05 -2.05 -9.27
CA ASN A 53 -12.22 -2.90 -8.99
C ASN A 53 -12.43 -3.96 -10.08
N GLY A 54 -12.05 -3.70 -11.33
CA GLY A 54 -12.02 -4.73 -12.38
C GLY A 54 -11.09 -5.90 -12.02
N PHE A 55 -9.89 -5.60 -11.51
CA PHE A 55 -8.97 -6.61 -10.96
C PHE A 55 -9.63 -7.34 -9.78
N LEU A 56 -10.05 -6.61 -8.74
CA LEU A 56 -10.64 -7.20 -7.53
C LEU A 56 -11.85 -8.10 -7.85
N LYS A 57 -12.74 -7.65 -8.73
CA LYS A 57 -13.92 -8.40 -9.17
C LYS A 57 -13.52 -9.63 -9.98
N SER A 58 -12.64 -9.47 -10.97
CA SER A 58 -12.22 -10.57 -11.81
C SER A 58 -11.49 -11.67 -11.05
N TRP A 59 -10.85 -11.37 -9.93
CA TRP A 59 -10.19 -12.33 -9.04
C TRP A 59 -11.06 -12.83 -7.88
N GLY A 60 -12.31 -12.39 -7.79
CA GLY A 60 -13.26 -12.88 -6.78
C GLY A 60 -13.09 -12.27 -5.39
N PHE A 61 -12.42 -11.12 -5.27
CA PHE A 61 -12.35 -10.37 -4.01
C PHE A 61 -13.64 -9.59 -3.73
N ILE A 62 -14.26 -9.05 -4.77
CA ILE A 62 -15.49 -8.27 -4.67
C ILE A 62 -16.53 -8.72 -5.69
N GLU A 63 -17.78 -8.46 -5.40
CA GLU A 63 -18.92 -8.62 -6.30
C GLU A 63 -19.58 -7.27 -6.53
N GLU A 64 -20.04 -7.02 -7.75
CA GLU A 64 -20.76 -5.79 -8.10
C GLU A 64 -22.26 -6.02 -7.98
N SER A 65 -22.99 -5.02 -7.49
CA SER A 65 -24.45 -5.10 -7.41
C SER A 65 -25.05 -5.11 -8.82
N GLU A 66 -25.93 -6.09 -9.09
CA GLU A 66 -26.72 -6.12 -10.33
C GLU A 66 -27.77 -5.00 -10.37
N LYS A 67 -28.24 -4.54 -9.20
CA LYS A 67 -29.27 -3.51 -9.08
C LYS A 67 -28.69 -2.09 -9.08
N GLU A 68 -27.48 -1.93 -8.54
CA GLU A 68 -26.83 -0.63 -8.35
C GLU A 68 -25.40 -0.67 -8.89
N PRO A 69 -25.21 -0.48 -10.22
CA PRO A 69 -23.90 -0.49 -10.84
C PRO A 69 -22.93 0.48 -10.16
N GLY A 70 -21.67 0.06 -9.99
CA GLY A 70 -20.66 0.86 -9.26
C GLY A 70 -20.71 0.75 -7.73
N LYS A 71 -21.65 -0.03 -7.17
CA LYS A 71 -21.56 -0.49 -5.78
C LYS A 71 -21.04 -1.92 -5.71
N TYR A 72 -20.19 -2.19 -4.73
CA TYR A 72 -19.51 -3.47 -4.57
C TYR A 72 -19.60 -3.99 -3.15
N ARG A 73 -19.55 -5.30 -2.99
CA ARG A 73 -19.41 -6.00 -1.70
C ARG A 73 -18.20 -6.90 -1.72
N LEU A 74 -17.61 -7.19 -0.57
CA LEU A 74 -16.60 -8.23 -0.44
C LEU A 74 -17.25 -9.60 -0.56
N THR A 75 -16.55 -10.54 -1.18
CA THR A 75 -16.90 -11.96 -1.02
C THR A 75 -16.60 -12.40 0.41
N LYS A 76 -17.27 -13.46 0.88
CA LYS A 76 -17.06 -13.98 2.25
C LYS A 76 -15.58 -14.25 2.55
N GLU A 77 -14.88 -14.92 1.62
CA GLU A 77 -13.46 -15.24 1.75
C GLU A 77 -12.57 -13.99 1.76
N ALA A 78 -12.91 -12.98 0.95
CA ALA A 78 -12.17 -11.73 0.93
C ALA A 78 -12.37 -10.90 2.20
N ALA A 79 -13.58 -10.94 2.78
CA ALA A 79 -13.85 -10.33 4.08
C ALA A 79 -13.05 -11.03 5.19
N GLU A 80 -13.06 -12.36 5.24
CA GLU A 80 -12.24 -13.16 6.17
C GLU A 80 -10.74 -12.83 6.03
N PHE A 81 -10.23 -12.80 4.79
CA PHE A 81 -8.86 -12.37 4.51
C PHE A 81 -8.59 -10.95 5.02
N ALA A 82 -9.46 -9.99 4.72
CA ALA A 82 -9.27 -8.60 5.13
C ALA A 82 -9.28 -8.44 6.66
N TYR A 83 -10.14 -9.20 7.36
CA TYR A 83 -10.15 -9.26 8.83
C TYR A 83 -8.82 -9.81 9.36
N ALA A 84 -8.36 -10.94 8.83
CA ALA A 84 -7.12 -11.58 9.25
C ALA A 84 -5.90 -10.68 8.98
N TYR A 85 -5.82 -10.08 7.79
CA TYR A 85 -4.76 -9.15 7.41
C TYR A 85 -4.71 -7.91 8.31
N ARG A 86 -5.86 -7.39 8.75
CA ARG A 86 -5.90 -6.26 9.69
C ARG A 86 -5.30 -6.60 11.06
N ILE A 87 -5.39 -7.86 11.48
CA ILE A 87 -4.89 -8.34 12.78
C ILE A 87 -3.43 -8.76 12.67
N ASP A 88 -3.12 -9.64 11.73
CA ASP A 88 -1.79 -10.19 11.51
C ASP A 88 -1.49 -10.31 10.00
N PRO A 89 -0.88 -9.26 9.40
CA PRO A 89 -0.45 -9.29 8.00
C PRO A 89 0.55 -10.39 7.66
N GLU A 90 1.33 -10.90 8.61
CA GLU A 90 2.37 -11.90 8.31
C GLU A 90 1.94 -13.32 8.70
N GLY A 91 0.77 -13.45 9.32
CA GLY A 91 0.21 -14.70 9.81
C GLY A 91 -0.02 -15.74 8.72
N ASN A 92 0.22 -17.00 9.07
CA ASN A 92 0.00 -18.13 8.16
C ASN A 92 -1.47 -18.25 7.74
N LEU A 93 -2.42 -17.98 8.64
CA LEU A 93 -3.84 -17.96 8.32
C LEU A 93 -4.17 -16.92 7.24
N THR A 94 -3.64 -15.69 7.38
CA THR A 94 -3.84 -14.61 6.41
C THR A 94 -3.34 -15.00 5.02
N LYS A 95 -2.14 -15.58 4.95
CA LYS A 95 -1.53 -16.07 3.69
C LYS A 95 -2.35 -17.22 3.10
N GLN A 96 -2.83 -18.14 3.93
CA GLN A 96 -3.68 -19.26 3.52
C GLN A 96 -5.03 -18.80 2.96
N LEU A 97 -5.70 -17.83 3.60
CA LEU A 97 -6.97 -17.28 3.12
C LEU A 97 -6.80 -16.64 1.73
N LEU A 98 -5.73 -15.86 1.53
CA LEU A 98 -5.44 -15.30 0.23
C LEU A 98 -5.10 -16.37 -0.82
N ARG A 99 -4.33 -17.39 -0.42
CA ARG A 99 -4.01 -18.53 -1.27
C ARG A 99 -5.28 -19.24 -1.74
N ASN A 100 -6.25 -19.43 -0.87
CA ASN A 100 -7.53 -20.06 -1.22
C ASN A 100 -8.28 -19.27 -2.29
N ILE A 101 -8.30 -17.92 -2.18
CA ILE A 101 -8.93 -17.05 -3.20
C ILE A 101 -8.22 -17.22 -4.54
N LEU A 102 -6.88 -17.14 -4.57
CA LEU A 102 -6.10 -17.21 -5.81
C LEU A 102 -6.09 -18.61 -6.46
N SER A 103 -6.17 -19.67 -5.64
CA SER A 103 -6.15 -21.06 -6.12
C SER A 103 -7.43 -21.48 -6.84
N LYS A 104 -8.47 -20.63 -6.83
CA LYS A 104 -9.68 -20.84 -7.65
C LYS A 104 -9.41 -20.73 -9.15
N ASP A 105 -8.30 -20.12 -9.53
CA ASP A 105 -7.88 -20.04 -10.92
C ASP A 105 -6.91 -21.18 -11.26
N GLU A 106 -7.36 -22.11 -12.09
CA GLU A 106 -6.58 -23.29 -12.48
C GLU A 106 -5.33 -22.91 -13.27
N THR A 107 -5.43 -21.91 -14.14
CA THR A 107 -4.31 -21.43 -14.97
C THR A 107 -3.22 -20.82 -14.09
N MET A 108 -3.62 -19.98 -13.13
CA MET A 108 -2.70 -19.40 -12.16
C MET A 108 -2.07 -20.47 -11.26
N THR A 109 -2.84 -21.46 -10.83
CA THR A 109 -2.34 -22.56 -9.98
C THR A 109 -1.25 -23.36 -10.71
N LYS A 110 -1.48 -23.74 -11.97
CA LYS A 110 -0.48 -24.43 -12.80
C LYS A 110 0.78 -23.58 -13.02
N PHE A 111 0.62 -22.27 -13.21
CA PHE A 111 1.75 -21.35 -13.33
C PHE A 111 2.60 -21.32 -12.05
N ILE A 112 1.96 -21.31 -10.88
CA ILE A 112 2.66 -21.30 -9.57
C ILE A 112 3.37 -22.64 -9.32
N GLU A 113 2.73 -23.76 -9.66
CA GLU A 113 3.39 -25.08 -9.61
C GLU A 113 4.64 -25.11 -10.50
N ARG A 114 4.55 -24.53 -11.70
CA ARG A 114 5.68 -24.42 -12.61
C ARG A 114 6.80 -23.55 -12.04
N ILE A 115 6.45 -22.41 -11.43
CA ILE A 115 7.41 -21.54 -10.73
C ILE A 115 8.25 -22.34 -9.72
N ASN A 116 7.59 -23.16 -8.90
CA ASN A 116 8.27 -23.95 -7.88
C ASN A 116 9.09 -25.10 -8.48
N ARG A 117 8.56 -25.78 -9.50
CA ARG A 117 9.23 -26.91 -10.16
C ARG A 117 10.48 -26.49 -10.92
N GLU A 118 10.38 -25.38 -11.66
CA GLU A 118 11.43 -24.90 -12.56
C GLU A 118 12.33 -23.85 -11.90
N ARG A 119 12.03 -23.46 -10.65
CA ARG A 119 12.72 -22.39 -9.92
C ARG A 119 12.84 -21.12 -10.76
N LEU A 120 11.73 -20.73 -11.39
CA LEU A 120 11.66 -19.51 -12.17
C LEU A 120 12.13 -18.33 -11.30
N ASP A 121 12.95 -17.48 -11.89
CA ASP A 121 13.32 -16.22 -11.25
C ASP A 121 12.19 -15.20 -11.41
N ARG A 122 12.31 -14.10 -10.66
CA ARG A 122 11.29 -13.04 -10.62
C ARG A 122 11.11 -12.36 -11.98
N ASP A 123 12.18 -12.19 -12.75
CA ASP A 123 12.15 -11.51 -14.05
C ASP A 123 11.56 -12.42 -15.14
N SER A 124 11.81 -13.72 -15.08
CA SER A 124 11.13 -14.67 -15.96
C SER A 124 9.62 -14.71 -15.66
N ALA A 125 9.24 -14.75 -14.37
CA ALA A 125 7.83 -14.79 -13.97
C ALA A 125 7.06 -13.53 -14.39
N ILE A 126 7.68 -12.33 -14.30
CA ILE A 126 7.00 -11.08 -14.65
C ILE A 126 6.67 -10.99 -16.16
N LEU A 127 7.47 -11.63 -17.01
CA LEU A 127 7.27 -11.66 -18.47
C LEU A 127 6.11 -12.59 -18.87
N GLU A 128 5.87 -13.63 -18.10
CA GLU A 128 4.86 -14.64 -18.42
C GLU A 128 3.47 -14.35 -17.84
N ILE A 129 3.40 -13.68 -16.68
CA ILE A 129 2.14 -13.32 -16.00
C ILE A 129 1.08 -12.70 -16.93
N PRO A 130 1.40 -11.72 -17.80
CA PRO A 130 0.39 -11.13 -18.69
C PRO A 130 -0.31 -12.16 -19.58
N ARG A 131 0.42 -13.18 -20.06
CA ARG A 131 -0.11 -14.24 -20.91
C ARG A 131 -0.93 -15.23 -20.10
N VAL A 132 -0.43 -15.60 -18.92
CA VAL A 132 -1.10 -16.51 -17.98
C VAL A 132 -2.44 -15.93 -17.49
N ALA A 133 -2.45 -14.64 -17.13
CA ALA A 133 -3.67 -13.96 -16.70
C ALA A 133 -4.60 -13.56 -17.86
N GLY A 134 -4.10 -13.54 -19.10
CA GLY A 134 -4.85 -13.05 -20.27
C GLY A 134 -4.99 -11.53 -20.33
N ASP A 135 -4.11 -10.78 -19.66
CA ASP A 135 -4.13 -9.31 -19.60
C ASP A 135 -2.77 -8.73 -20.03
N LEU A 136 -2.65 -8.51 -21.33
CA LEU A 136 -1.45 -7.94 -21.97
C LEU A 136 -1.28 -6.43 -21.72
N ARG A 137 -2.28 -5.77 -21.12
CA ARG A 137 -2.31 -4.30 -20.95
C ARG A 137 -1.81 -3.86 -19.57
N ALA A 138 -1.33 -4.80 -18.75
CA ALA A 138 -0.84 -4.51 -17.42
C ALA A 138 0.43 -3.67 -17.45
N ASP A 139 0.47 -2.63 -16.63
CA ASP A 139 1.67 -1.82 -16.44
C ASP A 139 2.66 -2.52 -15.51
N LYS A 140 3.94 -2.11 -15.58
CA LYS A 140 5.02 -2.69 -14.78
C LYS A 140 4.72 -2.69 -13.28
N VAL A 141 4.08 -1.64 -12.76
CA VAL A 141 3.74 -1.54 -11.32
C VAL A 141 2.66 -2.57 -10.98
N GLY A 142 1.63 -2.69 -11.80
CA GLY A 142 0.59 -3.70 -11.67
C GLY A 142 1.12 -5.13 -11.71
N LEU A 143 2.03 -5.42 -12.66
CA LEU A 143 2.69 -6.73 -12.76
C LEU A 143 3.52 -7.05 -11.52
N THR A 144 4.31 -6.09 -11.06
CA THR A 144 5.11 -6.22 -9.84
C THR A 144 4.21 -6.51 -8.64
N ALA A 145 3.12 -5.76 -8.49
CA ALA A 145 2.20 -5.91 -7.37
C ALA A 145 1.48 -7.27 -7.39
N PHE A 146 1.12 -7.76 -8.57
CA PHE A 146 0.51 -9.08 -8.70
C PHE A 146 1.51 -10.22 -8.43
N LEU A 147 2.75 -10.07 -8.88
CA LEU A 147 3.81 -11.01 -8.55
C LEU A 147 4.10 -11.04 -7.04
N ASP A 148 4.10 -9.87 -6.38
CA ASP A 148 4.21 -9.76 -4.92
C ASP A 148 3.00 -10.41 -4.23
N LEU A 149 1.79 -10.25 -4.77
CA LEU A 149 0.58 -10.87 -4.25
C LEU A 149 0.69 -12.39 -4.22
N ILE A 150 1.12 -12.98 -5.34
CA ILE A 150 1.34 -14.43 -5.45
C ILE A 150 2.46 -14.86 -4.51
N ALA A 151 3.59 -14.16 -4.52
CA ALA A 151 4.72 -14.51 -3.67
C ALA A 151 4.35 -14.45 -2.18
N TYR A 152 3.50 -13.49 -1.79
CA TYR A 152 3.01 -13.36 -0.42
C TYR A 152 2.04 -14.51 -0.05
N ALA A 153 1.08 -14.82 -0.93
CA ALA A 153 0.09 -15.87 -0.68
C ALA A 153 0.69 -17.29 -0.68
N PHE A 154 1.61 -17.56 -1.60
CA PHE A 154 2.22 -18.87 -1.81
C PHE A 154 3.61 -19.01 -1.17
N GLN A 155 4.06 -17.99 -0.44
CA GLN A 155 5.33 -17.98 0.29
C GLN A 155 6.55 -18.25 -0.62
N ILE A 156 6.55 -17.65 -1.82
CA ILE A 156 7.63 -17.77 -2.80
C ILE A 156 8.76 -16.82 -2.40
N SER A 157 10.01 -17.29 -2.49
CA SER A 157 11.22 -16.62 -1.98
C SER A 157 11.64 -15.33 -2.71
N TRP A 158 10.84 -14.81 -3.63
CA TRP A 158 11.15 -13.59 -4.40
C TRP A 158 10.89 -12.27 -3.66
N LEU A 159 10.35 -12.33 -2.43
CA LEU A 159 10.01 -11.15 -1.65
C LEU A 159 11.20 -10.68 -0.79
N PRO A 160 11.58 -9.39 -0.85
CA PRO A 160 12.33 -8.79 0.24
C PRO A 160 11.44 -8.75 1.49
N ILE A 161 11.95 -9.31 2.59
CA ILE A 161 11.25 -9.55 3.85
C ILE A 161 10.72 -8.23 4.44
N GLY A 162 9.39 -8.06 4.46
CA GLY A 162 8.70 -7.10 5.32
C GLY A 162 7.66 -6.21 4.63
N LEU A 163 6.40 -6.66 4.57
CA LEU A 163 5.24 -5.81 4.29
C LEU A 163 4.83 -5.07 5.57
N LYS A 164 5.69 -4.20 6.11
CA LYS A 164 5.30 -3.37 7.27
C LYS A 164 4.23 -2.37 6.84
N PRO A 165 3.00 -2.41 7.39
CA PRO A 165 2.01 -1.38 7.11
C PRO A 165 2.53 -0.02 7.61
N LYS A 166 2.88 0.86 6.67
CA LYS A 166 3.16 2.27 6.99
C LYS A 166 1.84 3.00 7.21
N GLY A 167 1.31 2.88 8.42
CA GLY A 167 0.15 3.63 8.87
C GLY A 167 -0.58 2.87 9.94
N LYS A 168 -0.66 3.43 11.15
CA LYS A 168 -1.60 2.98 12.17
C LYS A 168 -3.00 3.13 11.57
N ILE A 169 -3.60 2.03 11.13
CA ILE A 169 -5.01 1.98 10.77
C ILE A 169 -5.75 2.28 12.07
N ALA A 170 -6.19 3.53 12.22
CA ALA A 170 -6.92 3.94 13.39
C ALA A 170 -8.21 3.12 13.44
N ALA A 171 -8.33 2.27 14.47
CA ALA A 171 -9.59 1.61 14.79
C ALA A 171 -10.70 2.68 14.90
N PRO A 172 -11.92 2.41 14.39
CA PRO A 172 -13.02 3.34 14.55
C PRO A 172 -13.33 3.47 16.04
N LYS A 173 -13.05 4.64 16.63
CA LYS A 173 -13.49 4.95 17.98
C LYS A 173 -15.00 5.15 17.95
N GLU A 174 -15.71 4.36 18.74
CA GLU A 174 -17.12 4.55 19.06
C GLU A 174 -17.37 6.00 19.52
N ALA A 175 -18.52 6.53 19.10
CA ALA A 175 -18.94 7.88 19.38
C ALA A 175 -19.06 8.12 20.89
N LYS A 176 -18.24 9.03 21.43
CA LYS A 176 -18.53 9.72 22.69
C LYS A 176 -18.53 11.23 22.48
N ALA A 177 -19.57 11.82 23.06
CA ALA A 177 -20.08 13.18 23.07
C ALA A 177 -19.13 14.38 22.80
N VAL A 178 -19.73 15.37 22.15
CA VAL A 178 -19.27 16.72 21.73
C VAL A 178 -18.90 17.61 22.95
N LYS A 179 -17.77 18.36 22.98
CA LYS A 179 -17.55 19.80 22.58
C LYS A 179 -16.20 20.30 23.19
N PRO A 180 -15.65 21.50 22.87
CA PRO A 180 -15.44 22.15 21.56
C PRO A 180 -14.03 22.79 21.35
N ARG A 181 -13.68 22.99 20.06
CA ARG A 181 -12.82 24.03 19.40
C ARG A 181 -11.46 24.47 19.98
N SER A 182 -10.39 24.26 19.19
CA SER A 182 -9.41 25.30 18.84
C SER A 182 -8.72 25.07 17.47
N ILE A 183 -9.16 25.89 16.52
CA ILE A 183 -8.49 26.64 15.44
C ILE A 183 -7.16 26.13 14.84
N ALA A 184 -7.29 25.65 13.60
CA ALA A 184 -6.50 25.88 12.37
C ALA A 184 -4.96 25.70 12.32
N LYS A 185 -4.56 24.74 11.48
CA LYS A 185 -3.23 24.52 10.88
C LYS A 185 -3.02 25.44 9.67
N VAL A 186 -1.79 25.94 9.48
CA VAL A 186 -1.27 26.40 8.18
C VAL A 186 -0.08 25.52 7.79
N GLY A 187 0.03 25.24 6.49
CA GLY A 187 0.64 24.05 5.89
C GLY A 187 2.17 23.97 5.85
N ARG A 188 2.66 22.74 5.74
CA ARG A 188 4.07 22.39 5.47
C ARG A 188 4.29 22.24 3.96
N MET A 189 5.19 23.05 3.41
CA MET A 189 5.89 22.73 2.16
C MET A 189 7.17 21.96 2.51
N ILE A 190 7.39 20.83 1.84
CA ILE A 190 8.64 20.05 1.93
C ILE A 190 9.39 20.27 0.62
N ALA A 191 10.47 21.05 0.67
CA ALA A 191 11.47 21.06 -0.38
C ALA A 191 12.50 19.96 -0.08
N ARG A 192 12.65 18.99 -1.00
CA ARG A 192 13.76 18.05 -1.01
C ARG A 192 14.78 18.53 -2.03
N VAL A 193 15.97 18.86 -1.58
CA VAL A 193 17.18 18.89 -2.42
C VAL A 193 18.07 17.77 -1.90
N GLY A 194 18.44 16.85 -2.79
CA GLY A 194 19.36 15.77 -2.49
C GLY A 194 20.72 16.05 -3.09
N THR A 195 21.77 15.63 -2.38
CA THR A 195 23.01 15.08 -2.95
C THR A 195 23.68 14.19 -1.89
N PRO A 196 24.37 13.11 -2.30
CA PRO A 196 24.86 12.07 -1.39
C PRO A 196 26.33 12.28 -1.02
N THR A 197 26.66 12.20 0.27
CA THR A 197 28.02 11.93 0.74
C THR A 197 27.97 11.04 1.97
N LEU A 198 28.84 10.02 1.98
CA LEU A 198 29.07 9.16 3.15
C LEU A 198 29.63 10.01 4.30
N GLY A 199 28.82 10.22 5.32
CA GLY A 199 29.17 10.91 6.56
C GLY A 199 27.88 11.03 7.38
N ALA A 200 27.92 10.75 8.67
CA ALA A 200 26.74 10.61 9.54
C ALA A 200 25.62 11.64 9.24
N ASN A 201 24.44 11.15 8.84
CA ASN A 201 23.28 12.01 8.58
C ASN A 201 22.73 12.56 9.91
N ILE A 202 23.17 13.76 10.29
CA ILE A 202 22.64 14.47 11.44
C ILE A 202 21.37 15.21 11.00
N ALA A 203 20.22 14.76 11.46
CA ALA A 203 18.94 15.45 11.26
C ALA A 203 18.61 16.28 12.50
N LEU A 204 18.75 17.60 12.42
CA LEU A 204 18.41 18.53 13.51
C LEU A 204 16.99 19.06 13.33
N ASN A 205 16.15 18.86 14.35
CA ASN A 205 14.85 19.51 14.43
C ASN A 205 14.98 20.78 15.28
N LEU A 206 14.93 21.94 14.63
CA LEU A 206 14.92 23.23 15.32
C LEU A 206 13.48 23.69 15.57
N THR A 207 13.16 23.94 16.83
CA THR A 207 11.91 24.58 17.24
C THR A 207 12.18 26.08 17.39
N ILE A 208 11.65 26.88 16.47
CA ILE A 208 11.88 28.33 16.42
C ILE A 208 10.66 29.05 17.00
N SER A 209 10.87 29.87 18.02
CA SER A 209 9.83 30.75 18.58
C SER A 209 9.56 31.93 17.63
N PRO A 210 8.30 32.39 17.50
CA PRO A 210 7.90 33.43 16.54
C PRO A 210 8.49 34.82 16.82
N GLU A 211 9.15 35.01 17.96
CA GLU A 211 9.82 36.26 18.34
C GLU A 211 11.21 36.45 17.70
N ILE A 212 11.73 35.41 17.02
CA ILE A 212 13.05 35.45 16.39
C ILE A 212 12.91 35.97 14.95
N THR A 213 13.59 37.07 14.65
CA THR A 213 13.58 37.65 13.29
C THR A 213 14.33 36.74 12.30
N PRO A 214 13.95 36.75 11.01
CA PRO A 214 14.60 35.95 9.98
C PRO A 214 16.10 36.20 9.84
N GLU A 215 16.57 37.43 10.12
CA GLU A 215 17.98 37.79 10.09
C GLU A 215 18.78 37.10 11.20
N LYS A 216 18.25 37.10 12.43
CA LYS A 216 18.87 36.39 13.56
C LYS A 216 18.89 34.88 13.33
N LEU A 217 17.84 34.32 12.73
CA LEU A 217 17.79 32.90 12.38
C LEU A 217 18.92 32.52 11.40
N LYS A 218 19.18 33.36 10.40
CA LYS A 218 20.29 33.15 9.45
C LYS A 218 21.64 33.18 10.17
N GLU A 219 21.84 34.09 11.12
CA GLU A 219 23.06 34.13 11.93
C GLU A 219 23.23 32.87 12.77
N TYR A 220 22.17 32.37 13.42
CA TYR A 220 22.23 31.12 14.19
C TYR A 220 22.58 29.91 13.31
N ILE A 221 21.95 29.79 12.14
CA ILE A 221 22.27 28.69 11.21
C ILE A 221 23.73 28.80 10.74
N LYS A 222 24.20 30.01 10.44
CA LYS A 222 25.58 30.25 10.01
C LYS A 222 26.59 29.91 11.12
N ALA A 223 26.28 30.22 12.37
CA ALA A 223 27.10 29.86 13.52
C ALA A 223 27.17 28.34 13.73
N ILE A 224 26.03 27.64 13.59
CA ILE A 224 25.97 26.17 13.70
C ILE A 224 26.79 25.50 12.60
N LEU A 225 26.69 25.97 11.36
CA LEU A 225 27.48 25.44 10.24
C LEU A 225 28.98 25.69 10.45
N LYS A 226 29.35 26.89 10.91
CA LYS A 226 30.76 27.21 11.19
C LYS A 226 31.35 26.34 12.30
N ALA A 227 30.60 26.11 13.38
CA ALA A 227 31.03 25.22 14.46
C ALA A 227 31.16 23.76 13.99
N TYR A 228 30.31 23.31 13.05
CA TYR A 228 30.43 22.00 12.44
C TYR A 228 31.69 21.88 11.56
N ASP A 229 31.98 22.91 10.78
CA ASP A 229 33.18 22.95 9.93
C ASP A 229 34.47 22.98 10.77
N GLU A 230 34.51 23.76 11.85
CA GLU A 230 35.64 23.78 12.80
C GLU A 230 35.82 22.42 13.48
N TYR A 231 34.74 21.74 13.87
CA TYR A 231 34.79 20.39 14.42
C TYR A 231 35.31 19.36 13.40
N ALA A 232 34.91 19.46 12.12
CA ALA A 232 35.38 18.58 11.06
C ALA A 232 36.88 18.79 10.76
N GLN A 233 37.36 20.04 10.81
CA GLN A 233 38.77 20.37 10.62
C GLN A 233 39.64 19.86 11.78
N SER A 234 39.19 19.97 13.03
CA SER A 234 39.93 19.46 14.21
C SER A 234 40.06 17.93 14.26
N ARG A 235 39.33 17.20 13.42
CA ARG A 235 39.42 15.73 13.27
C ARG A 235 40.35 15.28 12.14
N SER A 236 40.93 16.22 11.41
CA SER A 236 41.75 15.99 10.21
C SER A 236 43.24 16.28 10.43
N GLU A 237 43.63 16.74 11.63
CA GLU A 237 44.99 16.82 12.16
C GLU A 237 45.26 15.64 13.11
#